data_AF-A0A3B0T8G1-F1
#
_entry.id   AF-A0A3B0T8G1-F1
#
_cell.length_a   1.000
_cell.length_b   1.000
_cell.length_c   1.000
_cell.angle_alpha   90.00
_cell.angle_beta   90.00
_cell.angle_gamma   90.00
#
_symmetry.space_group_name_H-M   'P 1'
#
loop_
_entity.id
_entity.type
_entity.pdbx_description
1 polymer ?
#
loop_
_entity_poly.entity_id
_entity_poly.type
_entity_poly.pdbx_seq_one_letter_code
_entity_poly.pdbx_strand_id
1 'polypeptide(L)'
;HFETTADTVNGFKEVAHNYERAHHLNMWFVLACEDPGRIASVAAEIETATGFSVLRFPKEAEYFVGLHVPVASPAPGGAAGREAVI
;
A
#
# COMPACT_ATOMS: atom_id res chain seq x y z
N HIS A 1 -6.05 -10.14 -15.99
CA HIS A 1 -6.21 -8.67 -16.07
C HIS A 1 -5.64 -8.00 -14.83
N PHE A 2 -6.05 -8.41 -13.63
CA PHE A 2 -5.54 -7.85 -12.37
C PHE A 2 -4.01 -7.83 -12.28
N GLU A 3 -3.35 -8.99 -12.43
CA GLU A 3 -1.88 -9.11 -12.33
C GLU A 3 -1.13 -8.11 -13.23
N THR A 4 -1.50 -8.01 -14.50
CA THR A 4 -0.86 -7.06 -15.44
C THR A 4 -1.06 -5.60 -15.04
N THR A 5 -2.23 -5.26 -14.50
CA THR A 5 -2.47 -3.92 -13.93
C THR A 5 -1.63 -3.71 -12.67
N ALA A 6 -1.51 -4.71 -11.81
CA ALA A 6 -0.71 -4.64 -10.59
C ALA A 6 0.77 -4.46 -10.91
N ASP A 7 1.31 -5.19 -11.89
CA ASP A 7 2.68 -5.04 -12.38
C ASP A 7 2.94 -3.63 -12.90
N THR A 8 1.97 -3.07 -13.65
CA THR A 8 2.05 -1.69 -14.16
C THR A 8 2.09 -0.69 -13.02
N VAL A 9 1.18 -0.80 -12.05
CA VAL A 9 1.12 0.08 -10.88
C VAL A 9 2.40 -0.03 -10.03
N ASN A 10 2.90 -1.24 -9.80
CA ASN A 10 4.12 -1.49 -9.03
C ASN A 10 5.39 -0.96 -9.71
N GLY A 11 5.33 -0.65 -11.01
CA GLY A 11 6.44 -0.03 -11.74
C GLY A 11 6.69 1.45 -11.38
N PHE A 12 5.74 2.12 -10.73
CA PHE A 12 5.88 3.51 -10.30
C PHE A 12 6.62 3.56 -8.95
N LYS A 13 7.76 4.26 -8.91
CA LYS A 13 8.61 4.35 -7.69
C LYS A 13 7.88 5.01 -6.51
N GLU A 14 6.87 5.81 -6.79
CA GLU A 14 6.04 6.50 -5.81
C GLU A 14 5.02 5.56 -5.15
N VAL A 15 4.78 4.36 -5.69
CA VAL A 15 3.91 3.35 -5.08
C VAL A 15 4.68 2.62 -3.99
N ALA A 16 4.35 2.89 -2.73
CA ALA A 16 5.03 2.29 -1.58
C ALA A 16 4.48 0.90 -1.23
N HIS A 17 3.16 0.74 -1.33
CA HIS A 17 2.45 -0.51 -1.03
C HIS A 17 1.32 -0.70 -2.03
N ASN A 18 1.04 -1.93 -2.42
CA ASN A 18 -0.10 -2.30 -3.26
C ASN A 18 -0.74 -3.58 -2.72
N TYR A 19 -2.07 -3.60 -2.69
CA TYR A 19 -2.84 -4.67 -2.10
C TYR A 19 -4.05 -5.05 -2.96
N GLU A 20 -4.27 -6.36 -3.09
CA GLU A 20 -5.53 -6.90 -3.59
C GLU A 20 -6.61 -6.92 -2.49
N ARG A 21 -7.87 -6.70 -2.88
CA ARG A 21 -9.05 -6.77 -2.02
C ARG A 21 -10.19 -7.51 -2.73
N ALA A 22 -10.90 -8.34 -1.97
CA ALA A 22 -12.14 -9.00 -2.43
C ALA A 22 -13.33 -8.01 -2.39
N HIS A 23 -13.30 -6.98 -3.23
CA HIS A 23 -14.28 -5.89 -3.29
C HIS A 23 -14.32 -5.30 -4.72
N HIS A 24 -15.30 -4.44 -5.05
CA HIS A 24 -15.35 -3.83 -6.38
C HIS A 24 -14.19 -2.85 -6.64
N LEU A 25 -13.73 -2.17 -5.59
CA LEU A 25 -12.41 -1.52 -5.55
C LEU A 25 -11.40 -2.57 -5.07
N ASN A 26 -10.84 -3.34 -6.00
CA ASN A 26 -10.01 -4.50 -5.70
C ASN A 26 -8.51 -4.21 -5.66
N MET A 27 -8.04 -3.04 -6.08
CA MET A 27 -6.62 -2.66 -6.03
C MET A 27 -6.43 -1.40 -5.21
N TRP A 28 -5.73 -1.51 -4.08
CA TRP A 28 -5.48 -0.43 -3.14
C TRP A 28 -4.00 -0.21 -3.01
N PHE A 29 -3.52 0.98 -3.31
CA PHE A 29 -2.11 1.31 -3.21
C PHE A 29 -1.88 2.65 -2.53
N VAL A 30 -0.69 2.80 -1.95
CA VAL A 30 -0.26 4.02 -1.27
C VAL A 30 0.74 4.74 -2.15
N LEU A 31 0.44 5.98 -2.51
CA LEU A 31 1.40 6.88 -3.13
C LEU A 31 2.15 7.67 -2.06
N ALA A 32 3.47 7.59 -2.10
CA ALA A 32 4.39 8.35 -1.27
C ALA A 32 5.32 9.17 -2.17
N CYS A 33 5.19 10.50 -2.08
CA CYS A 33 6.04 11.45 -2.80
C CYS A 33 6.69 12.38 -1.79
N GLU A 34 7.95 12.77 -2.03
CA GLU A 34 8.62 13.83 -1.27
C GLU A 34 7.89 15.18 -1.42
N ASP A 35 7.39 15.46 -2.63
CA ASP A 35 6.55 16.62 -2.93
C ASP A 35 5.07 16.19 -3.02
N PRO A 36 4.19 16.67 -2.12
CA PRO A 36 2.75 16.41 -2.19
C PRO A 36 2.11 16.81 -3.53
N GLY A 37 2.65 17.83 -4.22
CA GLY A 37 2.20 18.26 -5.53
C GLY A 37 2.32 17.18 -6.60
N ARG A 38 3.25 16.23 -6.45
CA ARG A 38 3.45 15.13 -7.41
C ARG A 38 2.41 14.03 -7.33
N ILE A 39 1.67 13.90 -6.22
CA ILE A 39 0.66 12.85 -6.05
C ILE A 39 -0.41 12.93 -7.15
N ALA A 40 -0.85 14.14 -7.49
CA ALA A 40 -1.86 14.34 -8.52
C ALA A 40 -1.36 13.93 -9.91
N SER A 41 -0.12 14.30 -10.27
CA SER A 41 0.47 13.92 -11.55
C SER A 41 0.70 12.41 -11.66
N VAL A 42 1.24 11.79 -10.61
CA VAL A 42 1.50 10.35 -10.61
C VAL A 42 0.20 9.57 -10.71
N ALA A 43 -0.86 9.98 -10.01
CA ALA A 43 -2.17 9.36 -10.16
C ALA A 43 -2.66 9.42 -11.61
N ALA A 44 -2.56 10.57 -12.29
CA ALA A 44 -2.94 10.70 -13.70
C ALA A 44 -2.06 9.88 -14.67
N GLU A 45 -0.76 9.75 -14.37
CA GLU A 45 0.15 8.90 -15.12
C GLU A 45 -0.25 7.41 -14.97
N ILE A 46 -0.64 6.97 -13.76
CA ILE A 46 -1.16 5.62 -13.51
C ILE A 46 -2.49 5.40 -14.23
N GLU A 47 -3.41 6.37 -14.20
CA GLU A 47 -4.67 6.30 -14.95
C GLU A 47 -4.41 6.10 -16.45
N THR A 48 -3.47 6.86 -17.00
CA THR A 48 -3.09 6.77 -18.42
C THR A 48 -2.47 5.41 -18.74
N ALA A 49 -1.57 4.92 -17.89
CA ALA A 49 -0.86 3.66 -18.12
C ALA A 49 -1.76 2.42 -17.99
N THR A 50 -2.76 2.48 -17.10
CA THR A 50 -3.61 1.33 -16.77
C THR A 50 -4.97 1.37 -17.45
N GLY A 51 -5.45 2.55 -17.85
CA GLY A 51 -6.79 2.77 -18.39
C GLY A 51 -7.91 2.78 -17.34
N PHE A 52 -7.59 2.74 -16.03
CA PHE A 52 -8.56 2.82 -14.94
C PHE A 52 -8.49 4.15 -14.22
N SER A 53 -9.62 4.62 -13.70
CA SER A 53 -9.64 5.77 -12.80
C SER A 53 -8.98 5.45 -11.46
N VAL A 54 -8.16 6.39 -10.97
CA VAL A 54 -7.49 6.32 -9.67
C VAL A 54 -8.24 7.22 -8.70
N LEU A 55 -9.01 6.59 -7.81
CA LEU A 55 -9.71 7.30 -6.74
C LEU A 55 -8.73 7.63 -5.61
N ARG A 56 -8.56 8.93 -5.35
CA ARG A 56 -7.63 9.42 -4.32
C ARG A 56 -8.36 9.67 -3.01
N PHE A 57 -7.88 9.04 -1.94
CA PHE A 57 -8.38 9.20 -0.58
C PHE A 57 -7.27 9.78 0.31
N PRO A 58 -7.02 11.10 0.26
CA PRO A 58 -5.98 11.71 1.06
C PRO A 58 -6.29 11.59 2.55
N LYS A 59 -5.25 11.41 3.37
CA LYS A 59 -5.37 11.44 4.83
C LYS A 59 -5.77 12.86 5.27
N GLU A 60 -6.97 13.03 5.82
CA GLU A 60 -7.43 14.32 6.36
C GLU A 60 -6.94 14.57 7.78
N ALA A 61 -6.86 13.50 8.58
CA ALA A 61 -6.39 13.53 9.95
C ALA A 61 -5.62 12.25 10.28
N GLU A 62 -4.67 12.35 11.20
CA GLU A 62 -3.90 11.22 11.71
C GLU A 62 -4.29 10.94 13.16
N TYR A 63 -4.62 9.68 13.42
CA TYR A 63 -4.95 9.20 14.76
C TYR A 63 -3.97 8.10 15.13
N PHE A 64 -3.35 8.24 16.30
CA PHE A 64 -2.44 7.22 16.80
C PHE A 64 -3.23 6.08 17.44
N VAL A 65 -3.23 4.94 16.76
CA VAL A 65 -3.73 3.67 17.30
C VAL A 65 -2.52 2.93 17.84
N GLY A 66 -2.31 2.97 19.16
CA GLY A 66 -1.22 2.25 19.84
C GLY A 66 -1.42 0.73 19.78
N LEU A 67 -1.37 0.16 18.58
CA LEU A 67 -1.65 -1.25 18.31
C LEU A 67 -0.56 -2.12 18.94
N HIS A 68 -0.97 -2.98 19.86
CA HIS A 68 -0.12 -4.02 20.42
C HIS A 68 -0.71 -5.38 20.07
N VAL A 69 0.00 -6.16 19.26
CA VAL A 69 -0.38 -7.54 18.94
C VAL A 69 0.57 -8.47 19.68
N PRO A 70 0.10 -9.21 20.71
CA PRO A 70 0.95 -10.14 21.42
C PRO A 70 1.36 -11.27 20.45
N VAL A 71 2.66 -11.52 20.36
CA VAL A 71 3.17 -12.71 19.67
C VAL A 71 2.77 -13.91 20.51
N ALA A 72 1.94 -14.80 19.97
CA ALA A 72 1.69 -16.07 20.60
C ALA A 72 3.04 -16.76 20.80
N SER A 73 3.36 -17.13 22.04
CA SER A 73 4.60 -17.87 22.31
C SER A 73 4.58 -19.13 21.43
N PRO A 74 5.63 -19.38 20.64
CA PRO A 74 5.69 -20.61 19.87
C PRO A 74 5.49 -21.78 20.84
N ALA A 75 4.74 -22.80 20.43
CA ALA A 75 4.73 -24.07 21.15
C ALA A 75 6.19 -24.46 21.46
N PRO A 76 6.51 -24.96 22.67
CA PRO A 76 7.89 -25.11 23.11
C PRO A 76 8.73 -25.85 22.05
N GLY A 77 9.64 -25.12 21.37
CA GLY A 77 10.51 -25.67 20.31
C GLY A 77 10.94 -24.76 19.14
N GLY A 78 10.46 -23.51 18.98
CA GLY A 78 10.81 -22.64 17.84
C GLY A 78 11.80 -21.51 18.17
N ALA A 79 12.93 -21.43 17.46
CA ALA A 79 14.03 -20.50 17.69
C ALA A 79 13.66 -19.00 17.57
N ALA A 80 14.35 -18.16 18.36
CA ALA A 80 14.11 -16.72 18.53
C ALA A 80 14.32 -15.91 17.24
N GLY A 81 13.26 -15.23 16.80
CA GLY A 81 13.27 -14.25 15.70
C GLY A 81 13.62 -12.84 16.18
N ARG A 82 14.44 -12.14 15.40
CA ARG A 82 14.88 -10.75 15.63
C ARG A 82 13.72 -9.77 15.49
N GLU A 83 13.70 -8.75 16.34
CA GLU A 83 12.75 -7.62 16.28
C GLU A 83 12.81 -6.91 14.93
N ALA A 84 11.64 -6.76 14.31
CA ALA A 84 11.41 -5.77 13.26
C ALA A 84 10.76 -4.55 13.93
N VAL A 85 11.47 -3.42 13.91
CA VAL A 85 10.88 -2.11 14.21
C VAL A 85 10.21 -1.63 12.93
N ILE A 86 8.92 -1.29 13.03
CA ILE A 86 8.11 -0.69 11.96
C ILE A 86 8.46 0.80 11.86
#